data_AF-A0A7X7FJS7-F1
#
_entry.id   AF-A0A7X7FJS7-F1
#
_cell.length_a   1.000
_cell.length_b   1.000
_cell.length_c   1.000
_cell.angle_alpha   90.00
_cell.angle_beta   90.00
_cell.angle_gamma   90.00
#
_symmetry.space_group_name_H-M   'P 1'
#
loop_
_entity.id
_entity.type
_entity.pdbx_description
1 polymer ?
#
loop_
_entity_poly.entity_id
_entity_poly.type
_entity_poly.pdbx_seq_one_letter_code
_entity_poly.pdbx_strand_id
1 'polypeptide(L)'
;NPKEAEDPGLVDEVLAGIPEYLDHDRCVAVGEIGYNNITANEERAFEAQLDLARSHELPVIVHTPHVNKPAGTKRIIEVLRAHGMDCPKVIIDHNTEETIELSLHTQCYAGMTVYPISKLTPQRVSAMIRQYGSERIIVNGSADWGISDPLSLVKVVAFMRQDGHSPEVIQRLVYDNAMAFYSQTPRWKPQLDIQPMDPRQFQR
;
A
#
# COMPACT_ATOMS: atom_id res chain seq x y z
N ASN A 1 11.79 -7.22 4.15
CA ASN A 1 11.95 -5.78 3.84
C ASN A 1 13.03 -5.67 2.77
N PRO A 2 12.86 -4.90 1.68
CA PRO A 2 13.90 -4.78 0.65
C PRO A 2 15.26 -4.33 1.19
N LYS A 3 15.31 -3.56 2.28
CA LYS A 3 16.56 -3.09 2.90
C LYS A 3 17.43 -4.20 3.48
N GLU A 4 16.88 -5.40 3.68
CA GLU A 4 17.57 -6.55 4.26
C GLU A 4 17.99 -7.56 3.17
N ALA A 5 17.72 -7.27 1.89
CA ALA A 5 17.95 -8.22 0.80
C ALA A 5 19.43 -8.51 0.55
N GLU A 6 20.34 -7.67 1.06
CA GLU A 6 21.79 -7.87 0.92
C GLU A 6 22.34 -9.02 1.78
N ASP A 7 21.52 -9.63 2.63
CA ASP A 7 21.81 -10.92 3.28
C ASP A 7 20.95 -12.03 2.66
N PRO A 8 21.47 -12.77 1.64
CA PRO A 8 20.70 -13.80 0.96
C PRO A 8 20.26 -14.95 1.88
N GLY A 9 21.07 -15.28 2.89
CA GLY A 9 20.74 -16.36 3.84
C GLY A 9 19.51 -15.98 4.68
N LEU A 10 19.51 -14.75 5.21
CA LEU A 10 18.34 -14.21 5.90
C LEU A 10 17.10 -14.18 4.99
N VAL A 11 17.26 -13.73 3.74
CA VAL A 11 16.15 -13.71 2.78
C VAL A 11 15.57 -15.10 2.57
N ASP A 12 16.41 -16.12 2.37
CA ASP A 12 15.96 -17.48 2.10
C ASP A 12 15.24 -18.09 3.33
N GLU A 13 15.75 -17.85 4.54
CA GLU A 13 15.10 -18.26 5.78
C GLU A 13 13.74 -17.58 5.97
N VAL A 14 13.65 -16.27 5.72
CA VAL A 14 12.39 -15.51 5.81
C VAL A 14 11.38 -15.99 4.77
N LEU A 15 11.81 -16.16 3.51
CA LEU A 15 10.93 -16.67 2.44
C LEU A 15 10.39 -18.06 2.77
N ALA A 16 11.20 -18.93 3.38
CA ALA A 16 10.76 -20.26 3.81
C ALA A 16 9.72 -20.21 4.95
N GLY A 17 9.78 -19.19 5.81
CA GLY A 17 8.86 -19.01 6.94
C GLY A 17 7.55 -18.26 6.63
N ILE A 18 7.52 -17.43 5.58
CA ILE A 18 6.34 -16.64 5.20
C ILE A 18 5.05 -17.47 5.01
N PRO A 19 5.06 -18.64 4.35
CA PRO A 19 3.82 -19.37 4.03
C PRO A 19 2.92 -19.66 5.24
N GLU A 20 3.48 -19.98 6.41
CA GLU A 20 2.70 -20.23 7.64
C GLU A 20 1.85 -19.01 8.03
N TYR A 21 2.39 -17.80 7.87
CA TYR A 21 1.67 -16.56 8.16
C TYR A 21 0.62 -16.22 7.10
N LEU A 22 0.88 -16.59 5.84
CA LEU A 22 -0.08 -16.39 4.74
C LEU A 22 -1.34 -17.23 4.89
N ASP A 23 -1.28 -18.34 5.63
CA ASP A 23 -2.43 -19.20 5.89
C ASP A 23 -3.30 -18.73 7.07
N HIS A 24 -2.85 -17.74 7.84
CA HIS A 24 -3.65 -17.20 8.94
C HIS A 24 -4.93 -16.53 8.43
N ASP A 25 -6.07 -16.81 9.07
CA ASP A 25 -7.40 -16.23 8.77
C ASP A 25 -7.48 -14.69 8.75
N ARG A 26 -6.47 -13.99 9.30
CA ARG A 26 -6.38 -12.52 9.35
C ARG A 26 -5.38 -11.96 8.34
N CYS A 27 -4.61 -12.81 7.66
CA CYS A 27 -3.75 -12.38 6.56
C CYS A 27 -4.62 -12.14 5.33
N VAL A 28 -4.71 -10.86 4.93
CA VAL A 28 -5.59 -10.41 3.83
C VAL A 28 -4.83 -9.92 2.60
N ALA A 29 -3.51 -9.74 2.71
CA ALA A 29 -2.64 -9.31 1.62
C ALA A 29 -1.18 -9.64 1.95
N VAL A 30 -0.32 -9.68 0.93
CA VAL A 30 1.14 -9.74 1.06
C VAL A 30 1.72 -8.35 0.87
N GLY A 31 2.45 -7.85 1.86
CA GLY A 31 3.07 -6.53 1.77
C GLY A 31 3.64 -6.01 3.08
N GLU A 32 4.42 -4.92 3.05
CA GLU A 32 4.91 -4.29 1.82
C GLU A 32 6.14 -5.03 1.25
N ILE A 33 6.12 -5.32 -0.06
CA ILE A 33 7.20 -5.96 -0.82
C ILE A 33 7.64 -5.05 -1.97
N GLY A 34 8.80 -5.25 -2.61
CA GLY A 34 9.26 -4.39 -3.70
C GLY A 34 10.71 -3.96 -3.55
N TYR A 35 11.02 -2.69 -3.84
CA TYR A 35 12.40 -2.19 -3.92
C TYR A 35 12.69 -1.06 -2.94
N ASN A 36 13.94 -0.96 -2.50
CA ASN A 36 14.48 0.24 -1.85
C ASN A 36 15.57 0.89 -2.71
N ASN A 37 16.52 0.10 -3.23
CA ASN A 37 17.64 0.55 -4.07
C ASN A 37 17.65 -0.07 -5.49
N ILE A 38 16.72 -0.97 -5.81
CA ILE A 38 16.61 -1.66 -7.11
C ILE A 38 17.82 -2.56 -7.37
N THR A 39 18.24 -3.31 -6.34
CA THR A 39 19.34 -4.30 -6.48
C THR A 39 18.81 -5.63 -7.00
N ALA A 40 19.70 -6.45 -7.56
CA ALA A 40 19.34 -7.81 -8.02
C ALA A 40 18.87 -8.70 -6.85
N ASN A 41 19.40 -8.45 -5.64
CA ASN A 41 18.98 -9.15 -4.44
C ASN A 41 17.54 -8.76 -4.04
N GLU A 42 17.21 -7.47 -4.07
CA GLU A 42 15.84 -6.99 -3.86
C GLU A 42 14.88 -7.55 -4.91
N GLU A 43 15.29 -7.61 -6.18
CA GLU A 43 14.48 -8.17 -7.26
C GLU A 43 14.15 -9.65 -7.02
N ARG A 44 15.16 -10.47 -6.73
CA ARG A 44 14.97 -11.90 -6.42
C ARG A 44 14.00 -12.10 -5.26
N ALA A 45 14.12 -11.31 -4.20
CA ALA A 45 13.22 -11.38 -3.06
C ALA A 45 11.79 -10.96 -3.45
N PHE A 46 11.65 -9.87 -4.20
CA PHE A 46 10.36 -9.37 -4.67
C PHE A 46 9.64 -10.40 -5.56
N GLU A 47 10.33 -10.99 -6.53
CA GLU A 47 9.80 -12.03 -7.42
C GLU A 47 9.31 -13.25 -6.62
N ALA A 48 10.11 -13.74 -5.66
CA ALA A 48 9.71 -14.85 -4.81
C ALA A 48 8.48 -14.54 -3.95
N GLN A 49 8.38 -13.31 -3.43
CA GLN A 49 7.21 -12.86 -2.68
C GLN A 49 5.95 -12.71 -3.54
N LEU A 50 6.09 -12.32 -4.81
CA LEU A 50 4.98 -12.29 -5.76
C LEU A 50 4.47 -13.70 -6.06
N ASP A 51 5.38 -14.67 -6.23
CA ASP A 51 5.00 -16.06 -6.46
C ASP A 51 4.25 -16.65 -5.26
N LEU A 52 4.67 -16.33 -4.03
CA LEU A 52 3.94 -16.67 -2.80
C LEU A 52 2.56 -16.01 -2.75
N ALA A 53 2.45 -14.71 -3.05
CA ALA A 53 1.16 -14.04 -3.06
C ALA A 53 0.19 -14.68 -4.06
N ARG A 54 0.69 -15.04 -5.24
CA ARG A 54 -0.08 -15.70 -6.30
C ARG A 54 -0.54 -17.10 -5.91
N SER A 55 0.34 -17.91 -5.30
CA SER A 55 -0.03 -19.28 -4.87
C SER A 55 -1.08 -19.30 -3.76
N HIS A 56 -1.12 -18.27 -2.91
CA HIS A 56 -2.15 -18.10 -1.88
C HIS A 56 -3.35 -17.25 -2.35
N GLU A 57 -3.39 -16.84 -3.62
CA GLU A 57 -4.43 -16.00 -4.23
C GLU A 57 -4.67 -14.66 -3.51
N LEU A 58 -3.65 -14.14 -2.81
CA LEU A 58 -3.75 -12.95 -1.97
C LEU A 58 -3.45 -11.66 -2.77
N PRO A 59 -4.13 -10.55 -2.45
CA PRO A 59 -3.75 -9.21 -2.89
C PRO A 59 -2.33 -8.83 -2.46
N VAL A 60 -1.70 -7.90 -3.18
CA VAL A 60 -0.32 -7.46 -2.96
C VAL A 60 -0.23 -5.94 -2.77
N ILE A 61 0.59 -5.51 -1.81
CA ILE A 61 0.94 -4.11 -1.60
C ILE A 61 2.44 -3.94 -1.89
N VAL A 62 2.75 -3.15 -2.92
CA VAL A 62 4.11 -2.96 -3.43
C VAL A 62 4.67 -1.61 -3.00
N HIS A 63 5.85 -1.62 -2.39
CA HIS A 63 6.63 -0.46 -2.04
C HIS A 63 7.44 0.05 -3.25
N THR A 64 7.18 1.29 -3.66
CA THR A 64 8.05 1.99 -4.62
C THR A 64 9.30 2.53 -3.91
N PRO A 65 10.49 2.51 -4.55
CA PRO A 65 11.74 2.85 -3.89
C PRO A 65 11.83 4.33 -3.51
N HIS A 66 12.74 4.64 -2.57
CA HIS A 66 12.99 6.01 -2.15
C HIS A 66 13.88 6.80 -3.12
N VAL A 67 14.75 6.09 -3.86
CA VAL A 67 15.70 6.68 -4.82
C VAL A 67 15.34 6.21 -6.22
N ASN A 68 15.51 7.10 -7.22
CA ASN A 68 15.22 6.83 -8.63
C ASN A 68 13.80 6.26 -8.86
N LYS A 69 12.83 6.84 -8.17
CA LYS A 69 11.48 6.31 -8.02
C LYS A 69 10.74 6.07 -9.34
N PRO A 70 10.83 6.93 -10.37
CA PRO A 70 10.21 6.64 -11.66
C PRO A 70 10.78 5.39 -12.34
N ALA A 71 12.11 5.18 -12.28
CA ALA A 71 12.72 3.97 -12.84
C ALA A 71 12.31 2.73 -12.04
N GLY A 72 12.32 2.82 -10.70
CA GLY A 72 11.85 1.72 -9.84
C GLY A 72 10.38 1.38 -10.05
N THR A 73 9.51 2.37 -10.22
CA THR A 73 8.08 2.16 -10.50
C THR A 73 7.87 1.48 -11.85
N LYS A 74 8.61 1.89 -12.89
CA LYS A 74 8.60 1.18 -14.19
C LYS A 74 9.06 -0.27 -14.04
N ARG A 75 10.13 -0.50 -13.28
CA ARG A 75 10.64 -1.86 -13.04
C ARG A 75 9.63 -2.74 -12.30
N ILE A 76 8.96 -2.20 -11.29
CA ILE A 76 7.85 -2.87 -10.59
C ILE A 76 6.78 -3.30 -11.59
N ILE A 77 6.32 -2.39 -12.46
CA ILE A 77 5.27 -2.70 -13.45
C ILE A 77 5.73 -3.80 -14.42
N GLU A 78 7.00 -3.80 -14.84
CA GLU A 78 7.57 -4.85 -15.68
C GLU A 78 7.59 -6.22 -14.97
N VAL A 79 8.04 -6.27 -13.72
CA VAL A 79 8.10 -7.50 -12.93
C VAL A 79 6.70 -8.05 -12.65
N LEU A 80 5.75 -7.19 -12.26
CA LEU A 80 4.35 -7.58 -12.08
C LEU A 80 3.77 -8.22 -13.35
N ARG A 81 4.07 -7.64 -14.53
CA ARG A 81 3.64 -8.20 -15.81
C ARG A 81 4.33 -9.54 -16.11
N ALA A 82 5.64 -9.64 -15.86
CA ALA A 82 6.41 -10.85 -16.11
C ALA A 82 5.92 -12.03 -15.24
N HIS A 83 5.52 -11.77 -13.99
CA HIS A 83 4.95 -12.76 -13.08
C HIS A 83 3.45 -13.01 -13.26
N GLY A 84 2.82 -12.36 -14.25
CA GLY A 84 1.39 -12.55 -14.54
C GLY A 84 0.47 -12.11 -13.40
N MET A 85 0.87 -11.08 -12.65
CA MET A 85 0.06 -10.57 -11.55
C MET A 85 -1.22 -9.91 -12.05
N ASP A 86 -2.33 -10.24 -11.42
CA ASP A 86 -3.62 -9.60 -11.67
C ASP A 86 -3.60 -8.17 -11.12
N CYS A 87 -3.46 -7.19 -12.00
CA CYS A 87 -3.25 -5.78 -11.63
C CYS A 87 -4.33 -5.25 -10.64
N PRO A 88 -5.64 -5.49 -10.81
CA PRO A 88 -6.66 -5.19 -9.80
C PRO A 88 -6.39 -5.71 -8.37
N LYS A 89 -5.58 -6.77 -8.20
CA LYS A 89 -5.14 -7.29 -6.91
C LYS A 89 -3.84 -6.66 -6.39
N VAL A 90 -3.33 -5.61 -7.03
CA VAL A 90 -2.08 -4.94 -6.66
C VAL A 90 -2.31 -3.47 -6.31
N ILE A 91 -1.74 -3.03 -5.19
CA ILE A 91 -1.48 -1.62 -4.90
C ILE A 91 0.00 -1.35 -5.20
N ILE A 92 0.28 -0.41 -6.09
CA ILE A 92 1.61 0.21 -6.20
C ILE A 92 1.57 1.42 -5.27
N ASP A 93 2.25 1.35 -4.12
CA ASP A 93 2.11 2.34 -3.04
C ASP A 93 3.21 3.41 -3.05
N HIS A 94 3.02 4.43 -2.20
CA HIS A 94 3.87 5.57 -2.00
C HIS A 94 4.01 6.48 -3.22
N ASN A 95 3.10 6.47 -4.20
CA ASN A 95 3.22 7.32 -5.38
C ASN A 95 3.37 8.81 -5.02
N THR A 96 4.15 9.50 -5.84
CA THR A 96 4.30 10.96 -5.88
C THR A 96 3.80 11.49 -7.21
N GLU A 97 3.86 12.80 -7.42
CA GLU A 97 3.53 13.46 -8.68
C GLU A 97 4.31 12.87 -9.86
N GLU A 98 5.55 12.43 -9.63
CA GLU A 98 6.44 11.84 -10.64
C GLU A 98 6.06 10.41 -11.05
N THR A 99 5.24 9.71 -10.26
CA THR A 99 5.05 8.25 -10.38
C THR A 99 3.60 7.81 -10.44
N ILE A 100 2.65 8.60 -9.93
CA ILE A 100 1.24 8.24 -9.92
C ILE A 100 0.72 7.95 -11.33
N GLU A 101 1.13 8.74 -12.31
CA GLU A 101 0.71 8.56 -13.69
C GLU A 101 1.14 7.18 -14.23
N LEU A 102 2.35 6.71 -13.91
CA LEU A 102 2.82 5.38 -14.31
C LEU A 102 1.93 4.27 -13.74
N SER A 103 1.57 4.40 -12.45
CA SER A 103 0.70 3.44 -11.77
C SER A 103 -0.72 3.45 -12.35
N LEU A 104 -1.28 4.63 -12.65
CA LEU A 104 -2.63 4.79 -13.22
C LEU A 104 -2.74 4.33 -14.68
N HIS A 105 -1.64 4.29 -15.44
CA HIS A 105 -1.62 3.68 -16.77
C HIS A 105 -1.71 2.14 -16.72
N THR A 106 -1.72 1.55 -15.53
CA THR A 106 -2.01 0.13 -15.32
C THR A 106 -3.45 -0.08 -14.84
N GLN A 107 -3.83 -1.31 -14.54
CA GLN A 107 -5.11 -1.61 -13.86
C GLN A 107 -4.93 -1.74 -12.33
N CYS A 108 -3.74 -1.47 -11.81
CA CYS A 108 -3.44 -1.50 -10.38
C CYS A 108 -4.10 -0.35 -9.64
N TYR A 109 -4.19 -0.49 -8.32
CA TYR A 109 -4.45 0.63 -7.45
C TYR A 109 -3.17 1.46 -7.25
N ALA A 110 -3.31 2.78 -7.23
CA ALA A 110 -2.24 3.72 -6.90
C ALA A 110 -2.39 4.16 -5.43
N GLY A 111 -1.46 3.73 -4.58
CA GLY A 111 -1.39 4.17 -3.20
C GLY A 111 -0.65 5.50 -3.09
N MET A 112 -1.16 6.41 -2.25
CA MET A 112 -0.58 7.70 -1.91
C MET A 112 -0.39 7.79 -0.40
N THR A 113 0.86 7.93 0.04
CA THR A 113 1.17 7.97 1.47
C THR A 113 1.39 9.40 1.94
N VAL A 114 0.69 9.78 3.00
CA VAL A 114 0.88 11.05 3.71
C VAL A 114 1.70 10.79 4.96
N TYR A 115 2.81 11.51 5.12
CA TYR A 115 3.74 11.34 6.23
C TYR A 115 4.43 12.68 6.54
N PRO A 116 4.61 13.07 7.82
CA PRO A 116 5.00 14.43 8.20
C PRO A 116 6.30 14.96 7.59
N ILE A 117 7.29 14.09 7.35
CA ILE A 117 8.65 14.51 6.97
C ILE A 117 8.98 14.16 5.51
N SER A 118 8.67 12.94 5.07
CA SER A 118 9.32 12.32 3.90
C SER A 118 8.37 11.95 2.76
N LYS A 119 7.06 12.18 2.91
CA LYS A 119 6.05 11.76 1.92
C LYS A 119 5.12 12.93 1.54
N LEU A 120 3.91 12.64 1.06
CA LEU A 120 2.98 13.65 0.61
C LEU A 120 2.42 14.47 1.78
N THR A 121 2.02 15.70 1.47
CA THR A 121 1.22 16.55 2.35
C THR A 121 -0.25 16.51 1.91
N PRO A 122 -1.21 16.90 2.76
CA PRO A 122 -2.62 17.05 2.35
C PRO A 122 -2.83 17.91 1.10
N GLN A 123 -2.05 18.98 0.94
CA GLN A 123 -2.08 19.88 -0.22
C GLN A 123 -1.68 19.15 -1.50
N ARG A 124 -0.60 18.35 -1.43
CA ARG A 124 -0.11 17.58 -2.58
C ARG A 124 -1.08 16.49 -2.99
N VAL A 125 -1.66 15.78 -2.01
CA VAL A 125 -2.76 14.84 -2.25
C VAL A 125 -3.92 15.55 -2.97
N SER A 126 -4.41 16.67 -2.43
CA SER A 126 -5.51 17.43 -3.04
C SER A 126 -5.23 17.81 -4.50
N ALA A 127 -4.03 18.33 -4.78
CA ALA A 127 -3.63 18.72 -6.12
C ALA A 127 -3.57 17.53 -7.09
N MET A 128 -2.99 16.41 -6.66
CA MET A 128 -2.94 15.17 -7.46
C MET A 128 -4.34 14.65 -7.77
N ILE A 129 -5.26 14.66 -6.80
CA ILE A 129 -6.64 14.23 -7.02
C ILE A 129 -7.39 15.13 -8.01
N ARG A 130 -7.13 16.44 -8.02
CA ARG A 130 -7.71 17.34 -9.03
C ARG A 130 -7.24 16.99 -10.45
N GLN A 131 -5.99 16.56 -10.58
CA GLN A 131 -5.40 16.24 -11.87
C GLN A 131 -5.82 14.86 -12.37
N TYR A 132 -5.83 13.85 -11.49
CA TYR A 132 -5.95 12.44 -11.88
C TYR A 132 -7.29 11.79 -11.48
N GLY A 133 -8.13 12.47 -10.69
CA GLY A 133 -9.36 11.90 -10.16
C GLY A 133 -9.14 11.03 -8.93
N SER A 134 -10.11 10.17 -8.60
CA SER A 134 -10.11 9.32 -7.40
C SER A 134 -10.31 7.83 -7.68
N GLU A 135 -10.45 7.44 -8.94
CA GLU A 135 -10.66 6.05 -9.31
C GLU A 135 -9.37 5.24 -9.07
N ARG A 136 -9.47 4.11 -8.36
CA ARG A 136 -8.32 3.24 -8.02
C ARG A 136 -7.17 3.94 -7.30
N ILE A 137 -7.44 5.03 -6.57
CA ILE A 137 -6.45 5.72 -5.74
C ILE A 137 -6.79 5.54 -4.26
N ILE A 138 -5.81 5.15 -3.44
CA ILE A 138 -5.98 4.96 -1.99
C ILE A 138 -5.03 5.90 -1.27
N VAL A 139 -5.49 6.58 -0.21
CA VAL A 139 -4.64 7.41 0.65
C VAL A 139 -4.31 6.70 1.95
N ASN A 140 -3.02 6.60 2.28
CA ASN A 140 -2.47 5.90 3.43
C ASN A 140 -1.75 6.88 4.38
N GLY A 141 -1.75 6.59 5.69
CA GLY A 141 -1.08 7.41 6.70
C GLY A 141 0.29 6.92 7.18
N SER A 142 0.71 5.70 6.77
CA SER A 142 1.94 5.00 7.21
C SER A 142 2.33 5.28 8.66
N ALA A 143 1.45 4.93 9.60
CA ALA A 143 1.74 5.05 11.03
C ALA A 143 2.76 3.97 11.44
N ASP A 144 4.04 4.32 11.37
CA ASP A 144 5.17 3.46 11.70
C ASP A 144 5.99 3.99 12.89
N TRP A 145 7.14 3.37 13.13
CA TRP A 145 8.06 3.65 14.23
C TRP A 145 8.77 5.01 14.15
N GLY A 146 8.63 5.76 13.06
CA GLY A 146 9.16 7.11 12.93
C GLY A 146 8.25 8.18 13.54
N ILE A 147 8.50 9.45 13.20
CA ILE A 147 7.65 10.57 13.58
C ILE A 147 6.38 10.52 12.71
N SER A 148 5.47 9.62 13.09
CA SER A 148 4.19 9.40 12.42
C SER A 148 3.08 10.22 13.07
N ASP A 149 2.03 10.47 12.31
CA ASP A 149 0.85 11.20 12.77
C ASP A 149 -0.40 10.34 12.57
N PRO A 150 -1.00 9.79 13.66
CA PRO A 150 -2.18 8.93 13.55
C PRO A 150 -3.41 9.67 13.01
N LEU A 151 -3.38 11.01 12.94
CA LEU A 151 -4.46 11.84 12.40
C LEU A 151 -4.22 12.23 10.93
N SER A 152 -3.20 11.69 10.26
CA SER A 152 -2.84 12.06 8.89
C SER A 152 -4.02 12.01 7.91
N LEU A 153 -4.79 10.92 7.92
CA LEU A 153 -5.97 10.79 7.04
C LEU A 153 -7.08 11.79 7.39
N VAL A 154 -7.32 12.04 8.68
CA VAL A 154 -8.31 13.03 9.11
C VAL A 154 -7.92 14.43 8.63
N LYS A 155 -6.63 14.77 8.67
CA LYS A 155 -6.09 16.03 8.16
C LYS A 155 -6.21 16.14 6.63
N VAL A 156 -6.00 15.05 5.90
CA VAL A 156 -6.26 14.99 4.44
C VAL A 156 -7.73 15.27 4.16
N VAL A 157 -8.65 14.56 4.82
CA VAL A 157 -10.09 14.74 4.66
C VAL A 157 -10.51 16.18 4.97
N ALA A 158 -10.03 16.74 6.07
CA ALA A 158 -10.35 18.12 6.46
C ALA A 158 -9.86 19.13 5.42
N PHE A 159 -8.62 18.97 4.94
CA PHE A 159 -8.06 19.84 3.91
C PHE A 159 -8.83 19.72 2.59
N MET A 160 -9.08 18.50 2.10
CA MET A 160 -9.79 18.28 0.84
C MET A 160 -11.21 18.84 0.85
N ARG A 161 -11.91 18.78 1.99
CA ARG A 161 -13.22 19.44 2.16
C ARG A 161 -13.11 20.95 2.04
N GLN A 162 -12.12 21.56 2.71
CA GLN A 162 -11.88 23.01 2.63
C GLN A 162 -11.49 23.45 1.22
N ASP A 163 -10.75 22.61 0.51
CA ASP A 163 -10.35 22.84 -0.87
C ASP A 163 -11.49 22.53 -1.87
N GLY A 164 -12.67 22.08 -1.42
CA GLY A 164 -13.87 21.94 -2.26
C GLY A 164 -13.96 20.63 -3.06
N HIS A 165 -13.29 19.56 -2.62
CA HIS A 165 -13.57 18.22 -3.14
C HIS A 165 -14.93 17.71 -2.65
N SER A 166 -15.63 16.95 -3.49
CA SER A 166 -16.95 16.42 -3.13
C SER A 166 -16.83 15.32 -2.06
N PRO A 167 -17.88 15.10 -1.24
CA PRO A 167 -17.91 14.00 -0.28
C PRO A 167 -17.64 12.63 -0.92
N GLU A 168 -18.13 12.40 -2.13
CA GLU A 168 -17.97 11.14 -2.87
C GLU A 168 -16.53 10.88 -3.29
N VAL A 169 -15.81 11.92 -3.74
CA VAL A 169 -14.38 11.83 -4.05
C VAL A 169 -13.59 11.45 -2.80
N ILE A 170 -13.87 12.12 -1.68
CA ILE A 170 -13.17 11.88 -0.42
C ILE A 170 -13.47 10.47 0.10
N GLN A 171 -14.74 10.08 0.12
CA GLN A 171 -15.20 8.75 0.53
C GLN A 171 -14.51 7.65 -0.29
N ARG A 172 -14.40 7.83 -1.61
CA ARG A 172 -13.72 6.87 -2.47
C ARG A 172 -12.25 6.67 -2.11
N LEU A 173 -11.54 7.76 -1.81
CA LEU A 173 -10.11 7.76 -1.54
C LEU A 173 -9.73 7.13 -0.19
N VAL A 174 -10.53 7.37 0.84
CA VAL A 174 -10.22 6.95 2.21
C VAL A 174 -11.00 5.72 2.66
N TYR A 175 -11.92 5.22 1.83
CA TYR A 175 -12.77 4.09 2.18
C TYR A 175 -13.09 3.18 0.99
N ASP A 176 -13.83 3.64 -0.02
CA ASP A 176 -14.44 2.72 -1.00
C ASP A 176 -13.38 1.91 -1.79
N ASN A 177 -12.30 2.55 -2.23
CA ASN A 177 -11.24 1.87 -2.97
C ASN A 177 -10.49 0.85 -2.09
N ALA A 178 -10.22 1.17 -0.83
CA ALA A 178 -9.58 0.25 0.10
C ALA A 178 -10.50 -0.94 0.42
N MET A 179 -11.78 -0.68 0.68
CA MET A 179 -12.78 -1.74 0.88
C MET A 179 -12.89 -2.64 -0.34
N ALA A 180 -12.95 -2.09 -1.55
CA ALA A 180 -12.98 -2.86 -2.79
C ALA A 180 -11.71 -3.71 -2.97
N PHE A 181 -10.53 -3.14 -2.69
CA PHE A 181 -9.27 -3.84 -2.81
C PHE A 181 -9.18 -5.04 -1.86
N TYR A 182 -9.39 -4.82 -0.56
CA TYR A 182 -9.24 -5.88 0.45
C TYR A 182 -10.37 -6.93 0.39
N SER A 183 -11.57 -6.56 -0.09
CA SER A 183 -12.68 -7.53 -0.25
C SER A 183 -12.43 -8.59 -1.32
N GLN A 184 -11.33 -8.50 -2.08
CA GLN A 184 -10.88 -9.54 -3.01
C GLN A 184 -10.42 -10.82 -2.32
N THR A 185 -10.27 -10.80 -0.98
CA THR A 185 -10.08 -12.01 -0.16
C THR A 185 -11.30 -12.24 0.76
N PRO A 186 -11.78 -13.49 0.91
CA PRO A 186 -12.89 -13.80 1.82
C PRO A 186 -12.53 -13.61 3.31
N ARG A 187 -11.25 -13.39 3.60
CA ARG A 187 -10.73 -13.15 4.95
C ARG A 187 -10.95 -11.71 5.42
N TRP A 188 -11.22 -10.79 4.50
CA TRP A 188 -11.52 -9.40 4.86
C TRP A 188 -12.89 -9.29 5.53
N LYS A 189 -12.88 -9.14 6.86
CA LYS A 189 -14.06 -9.05 7.72
C LYS A 189 -13.91 -7.85 8.68
N PRO A 190 -13.92 -6.61 8.17
CA PRO A 190 -13.67 -5.44 9.00
C PRO A 190 -14.81 -5.22 9.99
N GLN A 191 -14.46 -4.81 11.21
CA GLN A 191 -15.39 -4.33 12.23
C GLN A 191 -15.25 -2.82 12.30
N LEU A 192 -16.22 -2.09 11.75
CA LEU A 192 -16.16 -0.63 11.60
C LEU A 192 -16.96 0.11 12.68
N ASP A 193 -17.72 -0.64 13.48
CA ASP A 193 -18.62 -0.17 14.52
C ASP A 193 -18.07 -0.42 15.94
N ILE A 194 -16.76 -0.65 16.06
CA ILE A 194 -16.08 -0.87 17.34
C ILE A 194 -16.38 0.30 18.27
N GLN A 195 -17.03 0.01 19.39
CA GLN A 195 -17.31 0.99 20.44
C GLN A 195 -16.18 0.96 21.48
N PRO A 196 -15.61 2.12 21.84
CA PRO A 196 -14.68 2.19 22.97
C PRO A 196 -15.34 1.64 24.22
N MET A 197 -14.75 0.61 24.82
CA MET A 197 -15.19 0.12 26.12
C MET A 197 -14.72 1.06 27.23
N ASP A 198 -15.55 1.22 28.26
CA ASP A 198 -15.12 1.91 29.47
C ASP A 198 -13.92 1.16 30.07
N PRO A 199 -12.77 1.82 30.28
CA PRO A 199 -11.58 1.16 30.84
C PRO A 199 -11.86 0.43 32.17
N ARG A 200 -12.82 0.91 32.96
CA ARG A 200 -13.23 0.30 34.23
C ARG A 200 -13.93 -1.05 34.07
N GLN A 201 -14.49 -1.32 32.89
CA GLN A 201 -15.12 -2.59 32.53
C GLN A 201 -14.10 -3.59 31.97
N PHE A 202 -13.04 -3.10 31.32
CA PHE A 202 -12.05 -3.94 30.64
C PHE A 202 -10.86 -4.35 31.51
N GLN A 203 -10.42 -3.49 32.44
CA GLN A 203 -9.26 -3.75 33.31
C GLN A 203 -9.56 -4.65 34.53
N ARG A 204 -10.53 -5.56 34.42
CA ARG A 204 -10.85 -6.53 35.49
C ARG A 204 -10.05 -7.81 35.35
#